data_AF-A0A9Q6N921-F1
#
_entry.id   AF-A0A9Q6N921-F1
#
_cell.length_a   1.000
_cell.length_b   1.000
_cell.length_c   1.000
_cell.angle_alpha   90.00
_cell.angle_beta   90.00
_cell.angle_gamma   90.00
#
_symmetry.space_group_name_H-M   'P 1'
#
loop_
_entity.id
_entity.type
_entity.pdbx_description
1 polymer ?
#
loop_
_entity_poly.entity_id
_entity_poly.type
_entity_poly.pdbx_seq_one_letter_code
_entity_poly.pdbx_strand_id
1 'polypeptide(L)'
;MNTALIPRPRHDIQASTPSLPPCAGLGLKSQHFKDVLEQRPDIGFFEVHAENYMVAGGPFHHYLGLIRQEYPLSLHGVGLSIGGEGPLDSEHLRRLAVLIERYQPQSFSEHLAWSSHGPVFLNDLLPLAYDVPTLQRVCDHIDQLQNHLGRTMLLENPATYLQFQRSTLDETDFIREVIQRSGCGLLLDVNNLYVSCINHQRDPLAYLQALPLQAVGEIHLAGFAEDRDNLGDRLLIDDHGAPVDREVWALYQQVLGRIGPMATLIERDNQVPSLTTLLGEAAQAQALLHQARVQP
;
A
#
# COMPACT_ATOMS: atom_id res chain seq x y z
N MET A 1 -52.58 5.41 -6.40
CA MET A 1 -51.30 4.93 -5.86
C MET A 1 -50.33 4.87 -7.01
N ASN A 2 -49.47 5.88 -7.13
CA ASN A 2 -48.41 5.92 -8.13
C ASN A 2 -47.24 6.66 -7.47
N THR A 3 -46.25 5.90 -6.98
CA THR A 3 -45.07 6.42 -6.31
C THR A 3 -44.09 6.91 -7.36
N ALA A 4 -43.93 8.23 -7.46
CA ALA A 4 -42.93 8.86 -8.30
C ALA A 4 -41.53 8.58 -7.75
N LEU A 5 -40.69 7.92 -8.55
CA LEU A 5 -39.26 7.75 -8.30
C LEU A 5 -38.55 9.09 -8.49
N ILE A 6 -37.92 9.58 -7.43
CA ILE A 6 -37.06 10.77 -7.46
C ILE A 6 -35.73 10.36 -8.13
N PRO A 7 -35.27 11.03 -9.21
CA PRO A 7 -33.95 10.76 -9.78
C PRO A 7 -32.85 11.34 -8.88
N ARG A 8 -31.84 10.53 -8.57
CA ARG A 8 -30.59 11.01 -7.94
C ARG A 8 -29.79 11.86 -8.92
N PRO A 9 -29.07 12.90 -8.45
CA PRO A 9 -28.30 13.77 -9.33
C PRO A 9 -27.15 12.99 -9.97
N ARG A 10 -26.99 13.15 -11.29
CA ARG A 10 -25.78 12.74 -12.01
C ARG A 10 -24.70 13.76 -11.68
N HIS A 11 -23.63 13.33 -11.02
CA HIS A 11 -22.44 14.14 -10.89
C HIS A 11 -21.80 14.31 -12.27
N ASP A 12 -21.67 15.57 -12.71
CA ASP A 12 -20.87 15.95 -13.86
C ASP A 12 -19.41 15.55 -13.61
N ILE A 13 -18.89 14.68 -14.47
CA ILE A 13 -17.50 14.21 -14.44
C ILE A 13 -16.67 15.22 -15.24
N GLN A 14 -16.11 16.23 -14.57
CA GLN A 14 -14.82 16.76 -15.03
C GLN A 14 -13.81 15.62 -14.89
N ALA A 15 -13.06 15.33 -15.96
CA ALA A 15 -12.09 14.24 -16.00
C ALA A 15 -10.90 14.54 -15.08
N SER A 16 -11.10 14.33 -13.77
CA SER A 16 -10.03 14.11 -12.80
C SER A 16 -9.42 12.74 -13.07
N THR A 17 -8.09 12.64 -13.06
CA THR A 17 -7.39 11.35 -12.96
C THR A 17 -8.05 10.52 -11.86
N PRO A 18 -8.45 9.27 -12.13
CA PRO A 18 -9.22 8.48 -11.17
C PRO A 18 -8.34 8.16 -9.96
N SER A 19 -8.57 8.82 -8.83
CA SER A 19 -7.93 8.55 -7.55
C SER A 19 -8.82 7.66 -6.68
N LEU A 20 -8.23 7.00 -5.69
CA LEU A 20 -9.01 6.29 -4.68
C LEU A 20 -9.88 7.27 -3.88
N PRO A 21 -11.08 6.86 -3.45
CA PRO A 21 -11.86 7.67 -2.54
C PRO A 21 -11.19 7.72 -1.17
N PRO A 22 -11.25 8.85 -0.43
CA PRO A 22 -10.70 8.96 0.93
C PRO A 22 -11.61 8.25 1.95
N CYS A 23 -11.75 6.94 1.78
CA CYS A 23 -12.58 6.01 2.54
C CYS A 23 -11.73 4.80 2.94
N ALA A 24 -12.25 3.99 3.87
CA ALA A 24 -11.65 2.72 4.22
C ALA A 24 -11.79 1.70 3.06
N GLY A 25 -10.73 0.94 2.82
CA GLY A 25 -10.64 -0.16 1.87
C GLY A 25 -10.22 -1.46 2.57
N LEU A 26 -10.25 -2.57 1.83
CA LEU A 26 -9.79 -3.88 2.31
C LEU A 26 -8.84 -4.54 1.31
N GLY A 27 -7.78 -5.17 1.84
CA GLY A 27 -6.99 -6.13 1.08
C GLY A 27 -7.86 -7.34 0.72
N LEU A 28 -8.04 -7.60 -0.57
CA LEU A 28 -8.97 -8.62 -1.05
C LEU A 28 -8.28 -9.97 -1.18
N LYS A 29 -8.72 -10.95 -0.35
CA LYS A 29 -8.25 -12.33 -0.43
C LYS A 29 -9.30 -13.22 -1.11
N SER A 30 -8.83 -14.26 -1.79
CA SER A 30 -9.67 -15.14 -2.61
C SER A 30 -10.77 -15.85 -1.81
N GLN A 31 -10.53 -16.09 -0.53
CA GLN A 31 -11.51 -16.66 0.39
C GLN A 31 -12.76 -15.78 0.60
N HIS A 32 -12.67 -14.46 0.34
CA HIS A 32 -13.77 -13.51 0.56
C HIS A 32 -14.54 -13.14 -0.71
N PHE A 33 -14.12 -13.60 -1.91
CA PHE A 33 -14.74 -13.14 -3.17
C PHE A 33 -16.25 -13.33 -3.24
N LYS A 34 -16.74 -14.50 -2.81
CA LYS A 34 -18.18 -14.82 -2.85
C LYS A 34 -18.95 -13.94 -1.88
N ASP A 35 -18.47 -13.84 -0.65
CA ASP A 35 -19.08 -13.00 0.38
C ASP A 35 -19.14 -11.53 -0.05
N VAL A 36 -18.08 -11.00 -0.65
CA VAL A 36 -18.05 -9.62 -1.18
C VAL A 36 -19.09 -9.43 -2.28
N LEU A 37 -19.21 -10.36 -3.23
CA LEU A 37 -20.17 -10.25 -4.33
C LEU A 37 -21.63 -10.43 -3.89
N GLU A 38 -21.86 -11.29 -2.90
CA GLU A 38 -23.19 -11.56 -2.33
C GLU A 38 -23.65 -10.43 -1.41
N GLN A 39 -22.78 -9.97 -0.52
CA GLN A 39 -23.12 -8.99 0.51
C GLN A 39 -22.97 -7.55 0.04
N ARG A 40 -22.08 -7.28 -0.92
CA ARG A 40 -21.74 -5.95 -1.44
C ARG A 40 -21.51 -4.94 -0.30
N PRO A 41 -20.49 -5.16 0.54
CA PRO A 41 -20.25 -4.30 1.70
C PRO A 41 -20.03 -2.85 1.29
N ASP A 42 -20.42 -1.91 2.15
CA ASP A 42 -20.17 -0.48 2.00
C ASP A 42 -18.71 -0.17 2.35
N ILE A 43 -17.81 -0.48 1.40
CA ILE A 43 -16.37 -0.26 1.48
C ILE A 43 -15.93 0.63 0.31
N GLY A 44 -14.93 1.47 0.52
CA GLY A 44 -14.49 2.47 -0.46
C GLY A 44 -13.78 1.87 -1.68
N PHE A 45 -12.98 0.83 -1.47
CA PHE A 45 -12.19 0.17 -2.51
C PHE A 45 -11.65 -1.17 -2.03
N PHE A 46 -11.12 -1.96 -2.98
CA PHE A 46 -10.35 -3.16 -2.68
C PHE A 46 -8.94 -3.05 -3.25
N GLU A 47 -7.98 -3.64 -2.56
CA GLU A 47 -6.62 -3.83 -3.08
C GLU A 47 -6.35 -5.30 -3.38
N VAL A 48 -5.55 -5.56 -4.41
CA VAL A 48 -5.01 -6.88 -4.70
C VAL A 48 -3.52 -6.81 -5.05
N HIS A 49 -2.79 -7.88 -4.73
CA HIS A 49 -1.39 -8.00 -5.18
C HIS A 49 -1.34 -8.29 -6.68
N ALA A 50 -0.55 -7.53 -7.42
CA ALA A 50 -0.48 -7.61 -8.87
C ALA A 50 -0.06 -9.01 -9.36
N GLU A 51 0.93 -9.61 -8.70
CA GLU A 51 1.54 -10.89 -9.06
C GLU A 51 0.54 -12.05 -9.03
N ASN A 52 -0.46 -12.00 -8.13
CA ASN A 52 -1.54 -13.00 -8.06
C ASN A 52 -2.44 -13.00 -9.30
N TYR A 53 -2.37 -11.94 -10.12
CA TYR A 53 -3.17 -11.74 -11.32
C TYR A 53 -2.34 -11.61 -12.60
N MET A 54 -1.03 -11.85 -12.55
CA MET A 54 -0.17 -11.91 -13.75
C MET A 54 -0.24 -13.26 -14.48
N VAL A 55 -1.44 -13.85 -14.53
CA VAL A 55 -1.76 -15.09 -15.23
C VAL A 55 -2.67 -14.81 -16.42
N ALA A 56 -2.73 -15.72 -17.40
CA ALA A 56 -3.51 -15.47 -18.63
C ALA A 56 -5.02 -15.32 -18.37
N GLY A 57 -5.55 -16.04 -17.38
CA GLY A 57 -6.97 -16.10 -17.07
C GLY A 57 -7.26 -16.97 -15.84
N GLY A 58 -8.52 -17.35 -15.66
CA GLY A 58 -8.95 -18.25 -14.59
C GLY A 58 -9.90 -17.59 -13.56
N PRO A 59 -10.27 -18.33 -12.50
CA PRO A 59 -11.26 -17.89 -11.53
C PRO A 59 -10.94 -16.54 -10.89
N PHE A 60 -9.67 -16.25 -10.63
CA PHE A 60 -9.25 -14.96 -10.06
C PHE A 60 -9.66 -13.78 -10.95
N HIS A 61 -9.42 -13.85 -12.26
CA HIS A 61 -9.87 -12.79 -13.18
C HIS A 61 -11.38 -12.68 -13.28
N HIS A 62 -12.10 -13.81 -13.20
CA HIS A 62 -13.56 -13.79 -13.19
C HIS A 62 -14.10 -13.01 -11.98
N TYR A 63 -13.65 -13.35 -10.77
CA TYR A 63 -14.13 -12.70 -9.55
C TYR A 63 -13.68 -11.24 -9.45
N LEU A 64 -12.39 -10.94 -9.71
CA LEU A 64 -11.90 -9.56 -9.66
C LEU A 64 -12.57 -8.68 -10.73
N GLY A 65 -12.85 -9.23 -11.91
CA GLY A 65 -13.60 -8.54 -12.95
C GLY A 65 -15.02 -8.17 -12.52
N LEU A 66 -15.70 -9.03 -11.75
CA LEU A 66 -17.01 -8.71 -11.18
C LEU A 66 -16.92 -7.67 -10.06
N ILE A 67 -15.94 -7.80 -9.16
CA ILE A 67 -15.73 -6.87 -8.05
C ILE A 67 -15.38 -5.46 -8.57
N ARG A 68 -14.52 -5.38 -9.59
CA ARG A 68 -14.13 -4.10 -10.24
C ARG A 68 -15.30 -3.34 -10.87
N GLN A 69 -16.39 -4.01 -11.23
CA GLN A 69 -17.59 -3.35 -11.76
C GLN A 69 -18.32 -2.54 -10.68
N GLU A 70 -18.16 -2.91 -9.42
CA GLU A 70 -18.85 -2.30 -8.28
C GLU A 70 -17.90 -1.43 -7.43
N TYR A 71 -16.60 -1.75 -7.40
CA TYR A 71 -15.62 -1.10 -6.53
C TYR A 71 -14.40 -0.55 -7.29
N PRO A 72 -13.84 0.60 -6.87
CA PRO A 72 -12.48 1.01 -7.21
C PRO A 72 -11.45 -0.04 -6.80
N LEU A 73 -10.33 -0.09 -7.52
CA LEU A 73 -9.20 -0.96 -7.21
C LEU A 73 -7.91 -0.18 -6.95
N SER A 74 -7.18 -0.62 -5.95
CA SER A 74 -5.73 -0.46 -5.85
C SER A 74 -5.04 -1.74 -6.35
N LEU A 75 -3.93 -1.60 -7.07
CA LEU A 75 -3.04 -2.72 -7.39
C LEU A 75 -1.72 -2.49 -6.67
N HIS A 76 -1.29 -3.46 -5.88
CA HIS A 76 -0.05 -3.36 -5.13
C HIS A 76 0.95 -4.42 -5.61
N GLY A 77 2.17 -4.02 -5.94
CA GLY A 77 3.22 -4.91 -6.46
C GLY A 77 4.20 -5.34 -5.37
N VAL A 78 4.59 -6.61 -5.39
CA VAL A 78 5.58 -7.19 -4.46
C VAL A 78 6.80 -7.81 -5.17
N GLY A 79 6.78 -7.84 -6.50
CA GLY A 79 7.75 -8.60 -7.31
C GLY A 79 8.61 -7.78 -8.26
N LEU A 80 8.48 -6.46 -8.33
CA LEU A 80 9.28 -5.63 -9.26
C LEU A 80 10.68 -5.38 -8.73
N SER A 81 10.87 -5.41 -7.40
CA SER A 81 12.20 -5.26 -6.78
C SER A 81 12.79 -3.88 -7.13
N ILE A 82 12.06 -2.80 -6.83
CA ILE A 82 12.46 -1.41 -7.17
C ILE A 82 13.85 -1.06 -6.59
N GLY A 83 14.20 -1.61 -5.43
CA GLY A 83 15.51 -1.46 -4.79
C GLY A 83 16.62 -2.37 -5.32
N GLY A 84 16.32 -3.27 -6.26
CA GLY A 84 17.25 -4.28 -6.78
C GLY A 84 18.51 -3.68 -7.39
N GLU A 85 19.61 -4.44 -7.41
CA GLU A 85 20.88 -3.98 -8.04
C GLU A 85 20.86 -4.06 -9.57
N GLY A 86 20.10 -5.01 -10.11
CA GLY A 86 19.94 -5.22 -11.55
C GLY A 86 18.81 -4.38 -12.15
N PRO A 87 18.73 -4.31 -13.50
CA PRO A 87 17.63 -3.64 -14.17
C PRO A 87 16.29 -4.33 -13.88
N LEU A 88 15.19 -3.57 -13.97
CA LEU A 88 13.85 -4.13 -13.85
C LEU A 88 13.58 -5.19 -14.93
N ASP A 89 12.92 -6.28 -14.55
CA ASP A 89 12.52 -7.35 -15.48
C ASP A 89 11.48 -6.82 -16.48
N SER A 90 11.90 -6.72 -17.75
CA SER A 90 11.06 -6.20 -18.84
C SER A 90 9.83 -7.06 -19.11
N GLU A 91 9.90 -8.37 -18.87
CA GLU A 91 8.76 -9.27 -19.05
C GLU A 91 7.79 -9.16 -17.86
N HIS A 92 8.30 -8.92 -16.65
CA HIS A 92 7.45 -8.52 -15.51
C HIS A 92 6.73 -7.20 -15.79
N LEU A 93 7.45 -6.15 -16.23
CA LEU A 93 6.86 -4.85 -16.60
C LEU A 93 5.73 -5.01 -17.63
N ARG A 94 5.94 -5.84 -18.65
CA ARG A 94 4.93 -6.12 -19.67
C ARG A 94 3.68 -6.79 -19.08
N ARG A 95 3.83 -7.75 -18.16
CA ARG A 95 2.68 -8.39 -17.49
C ARG A 95 1.92 -7.41 -16.60
N LEU A 96 2.64 -6.54 -15.89
CA LEU A 96 2.03 -5.48 -15.08
C LEU A 96 1.25 -4.48 -15.95
N ALA A 97 1.82 -4.05 -17.08
CA ALA A 97 1.14 -3.15 -18.02
C ALA A 97 -0.18 -3.77 -18.53
N VAL A 98 -0.18 -5.05 -18.89
CA VAL A 98 -1.41 -5.78 -19.28
C VAL A 98 -2.43 -5.81 -18.15
N LEU A 99 -1.99 -5.98 -16.90
CA LEU A 99 -2.88 -6.01 -15.75
C LEU A 99 -3.52 -4.64 -15.47
N ILE A 100 -2.71 -3.58 -15.51
CA ILE A 100 -3.17 -2.20 -15.38
C ILE A 100 -4.13 -1.85 -16.51
N GLU A 101 -3.82 -2.22 -17.75
CA GLU A 101 -4.71 -2.01 -18.89
C GLU A 101 -6.05 -2.73 -18.70
N ARG A 102 -6.02 -3.99 -18.24
CA ARG A 102 -7.22 -4.81 -18.03
C ARG A 102 -8.14 -4.25 -16.95
N TYR A 103 -7.59 -3.77 -15.83
CA TYR A 103 -8.40 -3.40 -14.67
C TYR A 103 -8.56 -1.89 -14.46
N GLN A 104 -7.75 -1.06 -15.11
CA GLN A 104 -7.78 0.40 -14.97
C GLN A 104 -7.94 0.82 -13.49
N PRO A 105 -6.99 0.41 -12.61
CA PRO A 105 -7.09 0.69 -11.18
C PRO A 105 -6.87 2.18 -10.90
N GLN A 106 -7.46 2.66 -9.81
CA GLN A 106 -7.31 4.03 -9.34
C GLN A 106 -5.91 4.29 -8.77
N SER A 107 -5.31 3.29 -8.14
CA SER A 107 -3.95 3.37 -7.55
C SER A 107 -3.05 2.27 -8.10
N PHE A 108 -1.74 2.49 -8.07
CA PHE A 108 -0.75 1.43 -8.20
C PHE A 108 0.45 1.75 -7.31
N SER A 109 0.89 0.77 -6.53
CA SER A 109 1.98 0.92 -5.57
C SER A 109 2.99 -0.22 -5.67
N GLU A 110 4.22 0.03 -5.20
CA GLU A 110 5.28 -0.97 -5.02
C GLU A 110 6.16 -0.56 -3.83
N HIS A 111 6.87 -1.52 -3.27
CA HIS A 111 7.77 -1.38 -2.13
C HIS A 111 9.12 -0.74 -2.47
N LEU A 112 9.66 0.05 -1.53
CA LEU A 112 11.08 0.36 -1.52
C LEU A 112 11.88 -0.84 -0.96
N ALA A 113 11.97 -1.91 -1.75
CA ALA A 113 12.64 -3.15 -1.37
C ALA A 113 13.25 -3.84 -2.59
N TRP A 114 14.07 -4.87 -2.33
CA TRP A 114 14.42 -5.84 -3.36
C TRP A 114 13.93 -7.23 -2.96
N SER A 115 13.35 -7.95 -3.92
CA SER A 115 12.83 -9.31 -3.78
C SER A 115 13.49 -10.27 -4.78
N SER A 116 14.57 -9.83 -5.44
CA SER A 116 15.30 -10.64 -6.42
C SER A 116 16.81 -10.39 -6.40
N HIS A 117 17.59 -11.46 -6.56
CA HIS A 117 19.04 -11.39 -6.75
C HIS A 117 19.51 -12.47 -7.74
N GLY A 118 20.01 -12.03 -8.90
CA GLY A 118 20.31 -12.93 -10.01
C GLY A 118 19.04 -13.68 -10.46
N PRO A 119 19.05 -15.02 -10.55
CA PRO A 119 17.88 -15.81 -10.95
C PRO A 119 16.91 -16.12 -9.80
N VAL A 120 17.20 -15.70 -8.57
CA VAL A 120 16.43 -16.06 -7.37
C VAL A 120 15.42 -14.98 -7.03
N PHE A 121 14.16 -15.39 -6.84
CA PHE A 121 13.12 -14.59 -6.21
C PHE A 121 13.01 -14.97 -4.73
N LEU A 122 12.85 -13.96 -3.89
CA LEU A 122 12.68 -14.08 -2.46
C LEU A 122 11.24 -13.69 -2.12
N ASN A 123 10.66 -14.39 -1.15
CA ASN A 123 9.34 -14.05 -0.64
C ASN A 123 9.39 -12.83 0.31
N ASP A 124 10.60 -12.54 0.83
CA ASP A 124 10.83 -11.42 1.74
C ASP A 124 11.33 -10.20 0.97
N LEU A 125 10.88 -9.03 1.42
CA LEU A 125 11.30 -7.73 0.95
C LEU A 125 12.55 -7.30 1.71
N LEU A 126 13.68 -7.23 1.00
CA LEU A 126 14.96 -7.01 1.62
C LEU A 126 15.36 -5.53 1.67
N PRO A 127 16.08 -5.11 2.75
CA PRO A 127 16.42 -3.71 2.97
C PRO A 127 17.48 -3.22 1.97
N LEU A 128 17.48 -1.92 1.73
CA LEU A 128 18.44 -1.23 0.88
C LEU A 128 19.54 -0.56 1.72
N ALA A 129 20.68 -0.32 1.10
CA ALA A 129 21.61 0.67 1.60
C ALA A 129 21.15 2.07 1.15
N TYR A 130 20.94 2.98 2.11
CA TYR A 130 20.53 4.36 1.82
C TYR A 130 21.76 5.21 1.50
N ASP A 131 22.28 5.06 0.29
CA ASP A 131 23.41 5.82 -0.25
C ASP A 131 23.07 6.45 -1.61
N VAL A 132 23.90 7.39 -2.06
CA VAL A 132 23.66 8.13 -3.31
C VAL A 132 23.59 7.21 -4.54
N PRO A 133 24.44 6.18 -4.71
CA PRO A 133 24.31 5.24 -5.82
C PRO A 133 22.98 4.46 -5.81
N THR A 134 22.51 4.03 -4.65
CA THR A 134 21.23 3.33 -4.53
C THR A 134 20.06 4.26 -4.78
N LEU A 135 20.13 5.50 -4.27
CA LEU A 135 19.14 6.55 -4.54
C LEU A 135 18.96 6.79 -6.05
N GLN A 136 20.06 6.97 -6.78
CA GLN A 136 20.01 7.17 -8.23
C GLN A 136 19.34 5.99 -8.94
N ARG A 137 19.72 4.77 -8.58
CA ARG A 137 19.16 3.55 -9.20
C ARG A 137 17.66 3.41 -8.94
N VAL A 138 17.22 3.65 -7.71
CA VAL A 138 15.79 3.62 -7.35
C VAL A 138 15.03 4.67 -8.17
N CYS A 139 15.57 5.88 -8.33
CA CYS A 139 14.95 6.91 -9.17
C CYS A 139 14.87 6.44 -10.64
N ASP A 140 15.94 5.89 -11.19
CA ASP A 140 15.98 5.39 -12.57
C ASP A 140 14.96 4.25 -12.79
N HIS A 141 14.80 3.35 -11.82
CA HIS A 141 13.80 2.27 -11.86
C HIS A 141 12.37 2.80 -11.83
N ILE A 142 12.08 3.75 -10.95
CA ILE A 142 10.77 4.39 -10.86
C ILE A 142 10.46 5.15 -12.15
N ASP A 143 11.42 5.88 -12.70
CA ASP A 143 11.25 6.59 -13.97
C ASP A 143 10.98 5.61 -15.12
N GLN A 144 11.72 4.50 -15.20
CA GLN A 144 11.47 3.45 -16.18
C GLN A 144 10.04 2.90 -16.04
N LEU A 145 9.61 2.58 -14.83
CA LEU A 145 8.30 2.02 -14.55
C LEU A 145 7.18 3.00 -14.92
N GLN A 146 7.24 4.24 -14.42
CA GLN A 146 6.22 5.26 -14.68
C GLN A 146 6.11 5.58 -16.17
N ASN A 147 7.24 5.67 -16.89
CA ASN A 147 7.26 5.87 -18.33
C ASN A 147 6.66 4.68 -19.09
N HIS A 148 6.93 3.45 -18.63
CA HIS A 148 6.37 2.24 -19.25
C HIS A 148 4.86 2.11 -19.03
N LEU A 149 4.38 2.43 -17.82
CA LEU A 149 2.97 2.31 -17.46
C LEU A 149 2.14 3.54 -17.85
N GLY A 150 2.77 4.67 -18.13
CA GLY A 150 2.10 5.93 -18.44
C GLY A 150 1.34 6.52 -17.24
N ARG A 151 1.76 6.21 -16.01
CA ARG A 151 1.11 6.70 -14.78
C ARG A 151 2.09 6.84 -13.62
N THR A 152 1.73 7.67 -12.65
CA THR A 152 2.46 7.80 -11.39
C THR A 152 2.22 6.59 -10.50
N MET A 153 3.29 6.03 -9.92
CA MET A 153 3.21 4.99 -8.89
C MET A 153 3.24 5.61 -7.48
N LEU A 154 2.79 4.87 -6.48
CA LEU A 154 3.09 5.14 -5.08
C LEU A 154 4.24 4.23 -4.64
N LEU A 155 5.28 4.81 -4.03
CA LEU A 155 6.34 4.05 -3.39
C LEU A 155 5.96 3.82 -1.93
N GLU A 156 6.01 2.58 -1.46
CA GLU A 156 5.73 2.23 -0.07
C GLU A 156 6.99 2.27 0.80
N ASN A 157 6.86 2.81 2.02
CA ASN A 157 7.91 2.73 3.03
C ASN A 157 8.04 1.29 3.58
N PRO A 158 9.25 0.70 3.60
CA PRO A 158 9.43 -0.69 3.97
C PRO A 158 9.40 -0.88 5.50
N ALA A 159 9.07 -2.10 5.94
CA ALA A 159 9.47 -2.57 7.26
C ALA A 159 10.96 -2.97 7.25
N THR A 160 11.80 -2.32 8.05
CA THR A 160 13.24 -2.60 8.13
C THR A 160 13.65 -3.22 9.44
N TYR A 161 14.56 -4.20 9.34
CA TYR A 161 15.11 -4.98 10.46
C TYR A 161 16.63 -4.77 10.62
N LEU A 162 17.27 -4.27 9.56
CA LEU A 162 18.72 -4.13 9.45
C LEU A 162 19.04 -2.84 8.71
N GLN A 163 20.05 -2.12 9.19
CA GLN A 163 20.59 -0.94 8.52
C GLN A 163 22.01 -1.23 8.04
N PHE A 164 22.29 -0.94 6.76
CA PHE A 164 23.63 -1.08 6.22
C PHE A 164 24.58 -0.02 6.78
N GLN A 165 25.77 -0.43 7.20
CA GLN A 165 26.82 0.49 7.69
C GLN A 165 27.26 1.52 6.64
N ARG A 166 27.09 1.20 5.35
CA ARG A 166 27.41 2.11 4.24
C ARG A 166 26.32 3.14 3.95
N SER A 167 25.15 3.06 4.59
CA SER A 167 24.11 4.07 4.44
C SER A 167 24.63 5.44 4.88
N THR A 168 24.42 6.43 4.04
CA THR A 168 24.85 7.84 4.25
C THR A 168 23.68 8.79 4.42
N LEU A 169 22.46 8.33 4.12
CA LEU A 169 21.21 9.04 4.30
C LEU A 169 20.37 8.34 5.37
N ASP A 170 19.56 9.11 6.09
CA ASP A 170 18.46 8.54 6.86
C ASP A 170 17.37 7.99 5.90
N GLU A 171 16.59 7.02 6.35
CA GLU A 171 15.51 6.41 5.56
C GLU A 171 14.48 7.44 5.10
N THR A 172 14.09 8.36 6.00
CA THR A 172 13.08 9.37 5.70
C THR A 172 13.59 10.41 4.69
N ASP A 173 14.88 10.75 4.76
CA ASP A 173 15.56 11.61 3.78
C ASP A 173 15.70 10.89 2.43
N PHE A 174 16.03 9.60 2.43
CA PHE A 174 16.11 8.79 1.22
C PHE A 174 14.76 8.75 0.49
N ILE A 175 13.67 8.43 1.20
CA ILE A 175 12.31 8.40 0.63
C ILE A 175 11.92 9.79 0.09
N ARG A 176 12.23 10.85 0.82
CA ARG A 176 11.98 12.24 0.39
C ARG A 176 12.71 12.57 -0.91
N GLU A 177 13.99 12.23 -1.01
CA GLU A 177 14.79 12.45 -2.22
C GLU A 177 14.26 11.64 -3.41
N VAL A 178 13.85 10.38 -3.19
CA VAL A 178 13.24 9.56 -4.25
C VAL A 178 11.99 10.24 -4.81
N ILE A 179 11.05 10.60 -3.93
CA ILE A 179 9.78 11.26 -4.31
C ILE A 179 10.05 12.58 -5.04
N GLN A 180 10.99 13.39 -4.57
CA GLN A 180 11.31 14.67 -5.19
C GLN A 180 11.92 14.52 -6.59
N ARG A 181 12.72 13.48 -6.82
CA ARG A 181 13.44 13.27 -8.08
C ARG A 181 12.60 12.55 -9.14
N SER A 182 11.85 11.53 -8.75
CA SER A 182 11.05 10.70 -9.67
C SER A 182 9.62 11.19 -9.85
N GLY A 183 9.13 12.02 -8.93
CA GLY A 183 7.74 12.48 -8.90
C GLY A 183 6.72 11.40 -8.56
N CYS A 184 7.14 10.23 -8.03
CA CYS A 184 6.21 9.24 -7.50
C CYS A 184 5.49 9.76 -6.25
N GLY A 185 4.36 9.16 -5.90
CA GLY A 185 3.70 9.38 -4.62
C GLY A 185 4.27 8.48 -3.53
N LEU A 186 3.69 8.57 -2.33
CA LEU A 186 3.97 7.72 -1.18
C LEU A 186 2.72 6.87 -0.88
N LEU A 187 2.93 5.57 -0.70
CA LEU A 187 2.01 4.74 0.06
C LEU A 187 2.58 4.69 1.47
N LEU A 188 1.83 5.21 2.44
CA LEU A 188 2.27 5.21 3.82
C LEU A 188 1.73 3.97 4.52
N ASP A 189 2.57 2.97 4.71
CA ASP A 189 2.26 1.91 5.65
C ASP A 189 2.67 2.35 7.07
N VAL A 190 1.67 2.55 7.92
CA VAL A 190 1.85 3.00 9.31
C VAL A 190 2.37 1.87 10.20
N ASN A 191 2.05 0.62 9.87
CA ASN A 191 2.54 -0.56 10.54
C ASN A 191 4.06 -0.74 10.27
N ASN A 192 4.51 -0.62 9.02
CA ASN A 192 5.91 -0.67 8.60
C ASN A 192 6.73 0.45 9.25
N LEU A 193 6.17 1.65 9.33
CA LEU A 193 6.77 2.76 10.08
C LEU A 193 7.00 2.36 11.55
N TYR A 194 5.96 1.82 12.21
CA TYR A 194 6.04 1.44 13.60
C TYR A 194 7.03 0.29 13.83
N VAL A 195 6.94 -0.78 13.05
CA VAL A 195 7.85 -1.94 13.08
C VAL A 195 9.30 -1.48 12.92
N SER A 196 9.59 -0.68 11.89
CA SER A 196 10.94 -0.15 11.63
C SER A 196 11.44 0.68 12.81
N CYS A 197 10.60 1.55 13.38
CA CYS A 197 11.00 2.38 14.51
C CYS A 197 11.31 1.57 15.76
N ILE A 198 10.49 0.57 16.10
CA ILE A 198 10.73 -0.27 17.27
C ILE A 198 12.01 -1.10 17.07
N ASN A 199 12.18 -1.74 15.92
CA ASN A 199 13.34 -2.58 15.63
C ASN A 199 14.65 -1.77 15.59
N HIS A 200 14.60 -0.52 15.14
CA HIS A 200 15.74 0.39 15.11
C HIS A 200 15.86 1.31 16.34
N GLN A 201 15.02 1.13 17.37
CA GLN A 201 15.00 1.93 18.59
C GLN A 201 14.87 3.45 18.33
N ARG A 202 14.03 3.82 17.36
CA ARG A 202 13.71 5.20 16.96
C ARG A 202 12.36 5.62 17.52
N ASP A 203 12.14 6.93 17.65
CA ASP A 203 10.84 7.50 18.01
C ASP A 203 9.90 7.50 16.78
N PRO A 204 8.78 6.74 16.81
CA PRO A 204 7.84 6.69 15.70
C PRO A 204 7.23 8.05 15.34
N LEU A 205 7.03 8.94 16.31
CA LEU A 205 6.45 10.24 16.05
C LEU A 205 7.45 11.18 15.36
N ALA A 206 8.72 11.12 15.74
CA ALA A 206 9.79 11.86 15.06
C ALA A 206 9.98 11.36 13.63
N TYR A 207 9.97 10.04 13.42
CA TYR A 207 10.05 9.43 12.09
C TYR A 207 8.86 9.87 11.22
N LEU A 208 7.63 9.80 11.74
CA LEU A 208 6.43 10.24 11.03
C LEU A 208 6.52 11.72 10.60
N GLN A 209 7.07 12.58 11.46
CA GLN A 209 7.26 14.00 11.16
C GLN A 209 8.31 14.24 10.06
N ALA A 210 9.30 13.35 9.96
CA ALA A 210 10.36 13.43 8.99
C ALA A 210 9.97 12.84 7.62
N LEU A 211 8.84 12.15 7.48
CA LEU A 211 8.34 11.67 6.19
C LEU A 211 7.73 12.79 5.32
N PRO A 212 7.72 12.65 3.98
CA PRO A 212 7.08 13.58 3.06
C PRO A 212 5.57 13.35 2.97
N LEU A 213 4.83 13.56 4.07
CA LEU A 213 3.41 13.19 4.18
C LEU A 213 2.50 13.85 3.13
N GLN A 214 2.88 14.99 2.56
CA GLN A 214 2.15 15.64 1.48
C GLN A 214 2.10 14.84 0.17
N ALA A 215 2.98 13.84 0.01
CA ALA A 215 3.02 12.96 -1.15
C ALA A 215 2.17 11.69 -0.96
N VAL A 216 1.56 11.50 0.21
CA VAL A 216 0.75 10.31 0.51
C VAL A 216 -0.48 10.29 -0.39
N GLY A 217 -0.62 9.19 -1.15
CA GLY A 217 -1.79 8.91 -1.98
C GLY A 217 -2.67 7.78 -1.44
N GLU A 218 -2.12 6.97 -0.54
CA GLU A 218 -2.76 5.79 0.07
C GLU A 218 -2.08 5.49 1.41
N ILE A 219 -2.84 4.98 2.37
CA ILE A 219 -2.36 4.57 3.68
C ILE A 219 -2.70 3.10 3.89
N HIS A 220 -1.76 2.32 4.39
CA HIS A 220 -2.01 0.95 4.85
C HIS A 220 -1.95 0.87 6.37
N LEU A 221 -2.82 0.02 6.91
CA LEU A 221 -2.92 -0.32 8.32
C LEU A 221 -2.97 -1.84 8.46
N ALA A 222 -2.03 -2.36 9.24
CA ALA A 222 -1.97 -3.77 9.60
C ALA A 222 -1.54 -3.91 11.07
N GLY A 223 -1.46 -5.17 11.52
CA GLY A 223 -0.78 -5.53 12.75
C GLY A 223 0.44 -6.40 12.47
N PHE A 224 1.29 -6.56 13.48
CA PHE A 224 2.56 -7.27 13.42
C PHE A 224 2.57 -8.46 14.39
N ALA A 225 3.47 -9.40 14.14
CA ALA A 225 3.87 -10.40 15.12
C ALA A 225 4.99 -9.87 16.02
N GLU A 226 5.11 -10.42 17.23
CA GLU A 226 6.19 -10.07 18.17
C GLU A 226 7.03 -11.32 18.47
N ASP A 227 8.34 -11.15 18.39
CA ASP A 227 9.35 -12.16 18.71
C ASP A 227 10.51 -11.53 19.52
N ARG A 228 11.56 -12.31 19.76
CA ARG A 228 12.81 -11.86 20.37
C ARG A 228 13.99 -12.20 19.47
N ASP A 229 14.93 -11.28 19.36
CA ASP A 229 16.18 -11.56 18.67
C ASP A 229 17.10 -12.48 19.48
N ASN A 230 18.27 -12.82 18.92
CA ASN A 230 19.25 -13.69 19.58
C ASN A 230 19.86 -13.08 20.86
N LEU A 231 19.69 -11.77 21.09
CA LEU A 231 20.12 -11.05 22.29
C LEU A 231 18.99 -10.93 23.32
N GLY A 232 17.77 -11.37 22.97
CA GLY A 232 16.58 -11.31 23.80
C GLY A 232 15.81 -10.00 23.70
N ASP A 233 16.25 -9.08 22.84
CA ASP A 233 15.59 -7.80 22.59
C ASP A 233 14.31 -8.00 21.80
N ARG A 234 13.36 -7.08 21.98
CA ARG A 234 12.04 -7.13 21.32
C ARG A 234 12.23 -6.95 19.81
N LEU A 235 11.64 -7.85 19.03
CA LEU A 235 11.66 -7.83 17.57
C LEU A 235 10.21 -7.87 17.08
N LEU A 236 9.81 -6.89 16.29
CA LEU A 236 8.52 -6.90 15.61
C LEU A 236 8.70 -7.44 14.21
N ILE A 237 7.83 -8.35 13.79
CA ILE A 237 7.84 -8.95 12.46
C ILE A 237 6.59 -8.49 11.73
N ASP A 238 6.81 -7.91 10.56
CA ASP A 238 5.75 -7.49 9.67
C ASP A 238 5.19 -8.71 8.89
N ASP A 239 4.21 -9.40 9.48
CA ASP A 239 3.56 -10.57 8.88
C ASP A 239 2.10 -10.32 8.47
N HIS A 240 1.59 -9.12 8.76
CA HIS A 240 0.19 -8.70 8.58
C HIS A 240 -0.83 -9.73 9.11
N GLY A 241 -0.42 -10.51 10.12
CA GLY A 241 -1.17 -11.64 10.68
C GLY A 241 -2.03 -11.27 11.89
N ALA A 242 -1.79 -10.09 12.49
CA ALA A 242 -2.43 -9.62 13.72
C ALA A 242 -3.37 -8.42 13.49
N PRO A 243 -4.38 -8.22 14.36
CA PRO A 243 -5.20 -7.00 14.34
C PRO A 243 -4.36 -5.74 14.39
N VAL A 244 -4.84 -4.68 13.74
CA VAL A 244 -4.17 -3.38 13.75
C VAL A 244 -3.95 -2.96 15.20
N ASP A 245 -2.68 -2.78 15.56
CA ASP A 245 -2.28 -2.53 16.94
C ASP A 245 -2.73 -1.13 17.40
N ARG A 246 -2.92 -0.97 18.71
CA ARG A 246 -3.33 0.31 19.30
C ARG A 246 -2.36 1.45 18.97
N GLU A 247 -1.06 1.18 18.98
CA GLU A 247 -0.05 2.20 18.70
C GLU A 247 -0.06 2.58 17.22
N VAL A 248 -0.33 1.63 16.32
CA VAL A 248 -0.54 1.88 14.88
C VAL A 248 -1.78 2.75 14.67
N TRP A 249 -2.90 2.46 15.35
CA TRP A 249 -4.08 3.34 15.31
C TRP A 249 -3.79 4.76 15.81
N ALA A 250 -3.00 4.90 16.87
CA ALA A 250 -2.63 6.21 17.40
C ALA A 250 -1.78 7.01 16.40
N LEU A 251 -0.82 6.37 15.74
CA LEU A 251 -0.02 6.99 14.68
C LEU A 251 -0.87 7.36 13.47
N TYR A 252 -1.80 6.49 13.07
CA TYR A 252 -2.74 6.79 11.99
C TYR A 252 -3.58 8.04 12.29
N GLN A 253 -4.05 8.23 13.53
CA GLN A 253 -4.73 9.47 13.91
C GLN A 253 -3.81 10.71 13.77
N GLN A 254 -2.51 10.58 14.07
CA GLN A 254 -1.54 11.66 13.85
C GLN A 254 -1.34 11.96 12.37
N VAL A 255 -1.33 10.94 11.51
CA VAL A 255 -1.28 11.09 10.04
C VAL A 255 -2.50 11.88 9.58
N LEU A 256 -3.70 11.43 9.93
CA LEU A 256 -4.95 12.08 9.53
C LEU A 256 -5.06 13.53 10.03
N GLY A 257 -4.56 13.82 11.23
CA GLY A 257 -4.52 15.20 11.76
C GLY A 257 -3.60 16.14 10.97
N ARG A 258 -2.67 15.61 10.16
CA ARG A 258 -1.71 16.39 9.37
C ARG A 258 -2.12 16.55 7.92
N ILE A 259 -2.60 15.47 7.30
CA ILE A 259 -2.91 15.45 5.86
C ILE A 259 -4.40 15.35 5.55
N GLY A 260 -5.22 15.24 6.59
CA GLY A 260 -6.65 15.01 6.46
C GLY A 260 -6.97 13.57 6.05
N PRO A 261 -8.23 13.32 5.65
CA PRO A 261 -8.69 12.01 5.21
C PRO A 261 -8.03 11.55 3.93
N MET A 262 -7.55 10.31 3.91
CA MET A 262 -6.87 9.67 2.79
C MET A 262 -7.42 8.25 2.57
N ALA A 263 -7.30 7.71 1.36
CA ALA A 263 -7.64 6.31 1.09
C ALA A 263 -6.83 5.41 2.04
N THR A 264 -7.53 4.57 2.83
CA THR A 264 -6.89 3.80 3.90
C THR A 264 -7.29 2.34 3.80
N LEU A 265 -6.33 1.46 3.59
CA LEU A 265 -6.53 0.02 3.50
C LEU A 265 -6.33 -0.64 4.87
N ILE A 266 -7.19 -1.61 5.21
CA ILE A 266 -6.84 -2.62 6.20
C ILE A 266 -6.21 -3.80 5.46
N GLU A 267 -4.96 -4.09 5.79
CA GLU A 267 -4.18 -5.18 5.19
C GLU A 267 -4.07 -6.37 6.15
N ARG A 268 -4.35 -7.57 5.62
CA ARG A 268 -4.27 -8.86 6.33
C ARG A 268 -3.81 -9.96 5.38
N ASP A 269 -2.52 -10.27 5.41
CA ASP A 269 -1.92 -11.27 4.51
C ASP A 269 -1.86 -12.66 5.11
N ASN A 270 -1.62 -12.74 6.41
CA ASN A 270 -1.51 -13.99 7.13
C ASN A 270 -2.68 -14.16 8.11
N GLN A 271 -2.98 -15.40 8.49
CA GLN A 271 -4.07 -15.75 9.43
C GLN A 271 -5.39 -15.03 9.09
N VAL A 272 -5.70 -14.93 7.79
CA VAL A 272 -6.74 -14.05 7.25
C VAL A 272 -8.09 -14.31 7.91
N PRO A 273 -8.66 -13.33 8.64
CA PRO A 273 -9.87 -13.53 9.41
C PRO A 273 -11.12 -13.52 8.50
N SER A 274 -12.29 -13.68 9.13
CA SER A 274 -13.58 -13.57 8.41
C SER A 274 -13.77 -12.18 7.81
N LEU A 275 -14.54 -12.08 6.72
CA LEU A 275 -14.88 -10.78 6.11
C LEU A 275 -15.52 -9.83 7.13
N THR A 276 -16.40 -10.34 8.01
CA THR A 276 -17.03 -9.55 9.07
C THR A 276 -16.01 -8.91 10.02
N THR A 277 -14.95 -9.63 10.37
CA THR A 277 -13.86 -9.09 11.21
C THR A 277 -13.13 -7.96 10.50
N LEU A 278 -12.77 -8.15 9.23
CA LEU A 278 -12.10 -7.13 8.42
C LEU A 278 -12.97 -5.88 8.25
N LEU A 279 -14.27 -6.06 7.99
CA LEU A 279 -15.22 -4.95 7.91
C LEU A 279 -15.34 -4.18 9.23
N GLY A 280 -15.15 -4.85 10.38
CA GLY A 280 -15.07 -4.19 11.68
C GLY A 280 -13.86 -3.26 11.81
N GLU A 281 -12.67 -3.73 11.41
CA GLU A 281 -11.45 -2.90 11.38
C GLU A 281 -11.57 -1.75 10.36
N ALA A 282 -12.13 -2.01 9.18
CA ALA A 282 -12.38 -0.98 8.18
C ALA A 282 -13.39 0.07 8.67
N ALA A 283 -14.44 -0.34 9.39
CA ALA A 283 -15.39 0.59 10.00
C ALA A 283 -14.73 1.50 11.05
N GLN A 284 -13.75 0.99 11.79
CA GLN A 284 -12.94 1.81 12.71
C GLN A 284 -12.10 2.83 11.95
N ALA A 285 -11.41 2.43 10.87
CA ALA A 285 -10.68 3.36 10.01
C ALA A 285 -11.62 4.43 9.40
N GLN A 286 -12.80 4.03 8.93
CA GLN A 286 -13.80 4.94 8.37
C GLN A 286 -14.30 5.96 9.41
N ALA A 287 -14.48 5.56 10.66
CA ALA A 287 -14.86 6.47 11.74
C ALA A 287 -13.80 7.56 11.99
N LEU A 288 -12.51 7.18 11.96
CA LEU A 288 -11.40 8.12 12.10
C LEU A 288 -11.30 9.07 10.90
N LEU A 289 -11.49 8.56 9.67
CA LEU A 289 -11.55 9.40 8.46
C LEU A 289 -12.66 10.46 8.54
N HIS A 290 -13.85 10.07 9.03
CA HIS A 290 -14.94 11.02 9.25
C HIS A 290 -14.61 12.08 10.30
N GLN A 291 -13.93 11.71 11.40
CA GLN A 291 -13.51 12.68 12.41
C GLN A 291 -12.50 13.69 11.85
N ALA A 292 -11.55 13.24 11.03
CA ALA A 292 -10.56 14.09 10.40
C ALA A 292 -11.16 15.08 9.38
N ARG A 293 -12.29 14.72 8.72
CA ARG A 293 -13.03 15.64 7.82
C ARG A 293 -13.63 16.85 8.53
N VAL A 294 -13.91 16.71 9.83
CA VAL A 294 -14.70 17.68 10.60
C VAL A 294 -13.81 18.66 11.39
N GLN A 295 -12.49 18.43 11.42
CA GLN A 295 -11.56 19.35 12.05
C GLN A 295 -11.36 20.59 11.14
N PRO A 296 -11.70 21.81 11.62
CA PRO A 296 -11.65 23.05 10.84
C PRO A 296 -10.24 23.56 10.54
#